data_AF-A0AA38KIT4-F1
#
_entry.id   AF-A0AA38KIT4-F1
#
_cell.length_a   1.000
_cell.length_b   1.000
_cell.length_c   1.000
_cell.angle_alpha   90.00
_cell.angle_beta   90.00
_cell.angle_gamma   90.00
#
_symmetry.space_group_name_H-M   'P 1'
#
loop_
_entity.id
_entity.type
_entity.pdbx_description
1 polymer ?
#
loop_
_entity_poly.entity_id
_entity_poly.type
_entity_poly.pdbx_seq_one_letter_code
_entity_poly.pdbx_strand_id
1 'polypeptide(L)'
;LQEGMEDWGSIHAKMDIENTLTQNLQDLQKQLGKKQTFDSAAASLALMLRNNYDSASPALQHTMYTAVCRVATLLQTRYAAPGFWITGMKVFEEADKLVSKPFEKNHIKRCISRAQEHLKQTDDGEGASVHSQQNT
;
A
#
# COMPACT_ATOMS: atom_id res chain seq x y z
N LEU A 1 5.95 -34.07 33.38
CA LEU A 1 4.91 -33.19 32.81
C LEU A 1 5.34 -31.74 33.05
N GLN A 2 6.23 -31.25 32.20
CA GLN A 2 6.83 -29.91 32.33
C GLN A 2 6.98 -29.30 30.93
N GLU A 3 5.88 -29.28 30.17
CA GLU A 3 5.84 -28.73 28.80
C GLU A 3 4.84 -27.56 28.67
N GLY A 4 4.33 -27.00 29.78
CA GLY A 4 3.22 -26.04 29.77
C GLY A 4 3.57 -24.58 30.07
N MET A 5 4.84 -24.22 30.32
CA MET A 5 5.19 -22.91 30.89
C MET A 5 5.99 -22.00 29.94
N GLU A 6 6.53 -22.53 28.84
CA GLU A 6 7.31 -21.74 27.85
C GLU A 6 6.42 -21.10 26.77
N ASP A 7 5.20 -21.62 26.57
CA ASP A 7 4.29 -21.19 25.50
C ASP A 7 3.58 -19.86 25.80
N TRP A 8 3.21 -19.62 27.06
CA TRP A 8 2.50 -18.39 27.46
C TRP A 8 3.32 -17.11 27.26
N GLY A 9 4.63 -17.17 27.51
CA GLY A 9 5.54 -16.04 27.27
C GLY A 9 5.68 -15.71 25.79
N SER A 10 5.70 -16.75 24.95
CA SER A 10 5.78 -16.62 23.49
C SER A 10 4.49 -16.04 22.89
N ILE A 11 3.33 -16.47 23.41
CA ILE A 11 2.02 -15.92 23.02
C ILE A 11 1.91 -14.44 23.40
N HIS A 12 2.31 -14.06 24.61
CA HIS A 12 2.23 -12.67 25.07
C HIS A 12 3.12 -11.75 24.24
N ALA A 13 4.38 -12.15 23.99
CA ALA A 13 5.30 -11.38 23.15
C ALA A 13 4.78 -11.20 21.72
N LYS A 14 4.18 -12.25 21.13
CA LYS A 14 3.56 -12.16 19.80
C LYS A 14 2.38 -11.18 19.80
N MET A 15 1.53 -11.22 20.81
CA MET A 15 0.40 -10.31 20.94
C MET A 15 0.85 -8.84 21.04
N ASP A 16 1.89 -8.55 21.82
CA ASP A 16 2.42 -7.19 21.97
C ASP A 16 3.03 -6.65 20.66
N ILE A 17 3.70 -7.52 19.90
CA ILE A 17 4.19 -7.18 18.55
C ILE A 17 3.02 -6.85 17.63
N GLU A 18 1.95 -7.67 17.60
CA GLU A 18 0.79 -7.40 16.75
C GLU A 18 0.04 -6.12 17.16
N ASN A 19 -0.06 -5.85 18.47
CA ASN A 19 -0.62 -4.60 18.99
C ASN A 19 0.19 -3.40 18.51
N THR A 20 1.53 -3.49 18.59
CA THR A 20 2.44 -2.44 18.10
C THR A 20 2.29 -2.22 16.60
N LEU A 21 2.25 -3.30 15.81
CA LEU A 21 2.05 -3.22 14.36
C LEU A 21 0.68 -2.63 14.01
N THR A 22 -0.36 -2.98 14.75
CA THR A 22 -1.71 -2.44 14.59
C THR A 22 -1.73 -0.94 14.86
N GLN A 23 -1.10 -0.49 15.94
CA GLN A 23 -1.00 0.94 16.26
C GLN A 23 -0.25 1.70 15.17
N ASN A 24 0.89 1.16 14.71
CA ASN A 24 1.66 1.75 13.62
C ASN A 24 0.83 1.83 12.32
N LEU A 25 0.04 0.81 11.98
CA LEU A 25 -0.87 0.84 10.82
C LEU A 25 -1.94 1.92 10.94
N GLN A 26 -2.50 2.11 12.13
CA GLN A 26 -3.49 3.18 12.35
C GLN A 26 -2.87 4.56 12.15
N ASP A 27 -1.65 4.77 12.63
CA ASP A 27 -0.96 6.05 12.46
C ASP A 27 -0.52 6.27 11.00
N LEU A 28 -0.07 5.22 10.31
CA LEU A 28 0.18 5.27 8.86
C LEU A 28 -1.09 5.64 8.09
N GLN A 29 -2.25 5.07 8.42
CA GLN A 29 -3.53 5.42 7.78
C GLN A 29 -3.91 6.89 7.96
N LYS A 30 -3.64 7.47 9.14
CA LYS A 30 -3.81 8.91 9.38
C LYS A 30 -2.84 9.74 8.54
N GLN A 31 -1.58 9.31 8.43
CA GLN A 31 -0.54 10.00 7.66
C GLN A 31 -0.80 9.91 6.15
N LEU A 32 -1.32 8.80 5.64
CA LEU A 32 -1.76 8.64 4.26
C LEU A 32 -2.84 9.66 3.90
N GLY A 33 -3.69 10.06 4.84
CA GLY A 33 -4.70 11.10 4.61
C GLY A 33 -4.15 12.51 4.39
N LYS A 34 -2.85 12.74 4.65
CA LYS A 34 -2.20 14.04 4.53
C LYS A 34 -1.24 14.04 3.35
N LYS A 35 -1.42 14.98 2.42
CA LYS A 35 -0.62 15.08 1.18
C LYS A 35 0.90 15.15 1.45
N GLN A 36 1.30 15.88 2.49
CA GLN A 36 2.72 16.09 2.84
C GLN A 36 3.42 14.81 3.36
N THR A 37 2.67 13.89 3.96
CA THR A 37 3.22 12.66 4.56
C THR A 37 2.81 11.41 3.80
N PHE A 38 2.04 11.55 2.71
CA PHE A 38 1.54 10.41 1.95
C PHE A 38 2.68 9.53 1.47
N ASP A 39 3.71 10.14 0.87
CA ASP A 39 4.81 9.41 0.23
C ASP A 39 5.58 8.55 1.24
N SER A 40 6.01 9.15 2.35
CA SER A 40 6.72 8.46 3.42
C SER A 40 5.84 7.40 4.10
N ALA A 41 4.55 7.67 4.30
CA ALA A 41 3.62 6.73 4.90
C ALA A 41 3.34 5.53 3.97
N ALA A 42 3.20 5.76 2.67
CA ALA A 42 3.03 4.71 1.67
C ALA A 42 4.29 3.83 1.56
N ALA A 43 5.48 4.42 1.55
CA ALA A 43 6.73 3.67 1.58
C ALA A 43 6.86 2.81 2.85
N SER A 44 6.50 3.38 4.01
CA SER A 44 6.49 2.66 5.29
C SER A 44 5.48 1.52 5.30
N LEU A 45 4.30 1.71 4.69
CA LEU A 45 3.31 0.65 4.53
C LEU A 45 3.84 -0.50 3.65
N ALA A 46 4.49 -0.19 2.53
CA ALA A 46 5.08 -1.21 1.66
C ALA A 46 6.14 -2.05 2.40
N LEU A 47 7.02 -1.40 3.17
CA LEU A 47 8.00 -2.10 4.02
C LEU A 47 7.32 -2.97 5.08
N MET A 48 6.25 -2.46 5.70
CA MET A 48 5.53 -3.20 6.73
C MET A 48 4.84 -4.44 6.17
N LEU A 49 4.22 -4.34 5.00
CA LEU A 49 3.65 -5.47 4.26
C LEU A 49 4.72 -6.53 4.03
N ARG A 50 5.83 -6.15 3.38
CA ARG A 50 6.91 -7.07 3.04
C ARG A 50 7.51 -7.79 4.24
N ASN A 51 7.66 -7.09 5.37
CA ASN A 51 8.37 -7.63 6.52
C ASN A 51 7.46 -8.41 7.48
N ASN A 52 6.14 -8.17 7.48
CA ASN A 52 5.26 -8.66 8.55
C ASN A 52 4.01 -9.41 8.06
N TYR A 53 3.65 -9.35 6.78
CA TYR A 53 2.39 -9.92 6.30
C TYR A 53 2.31 -11.44 6.52
N ASP A 54 3.36 -12.19 6.21
CA ASP A 54 3.37 -13.65 6.30
C ASP A 54 3.33 -14.16 7.76
N SER A 55 3.92 -13.40 8.69
CA SER A 55 3.93 -13.74 10.12
C SER A 55 2.71 -13.20 10.88
N ALA A 56 1.95 -12.29 10.28
CA ALA A 56 0.82 -11.61 10.91
C ALA A 56 -0.41 -12.52 11.05
N SER A 57 -1.19 -12.32 12.12
CA SER A 57 -2.51 -12.92 12.24
C SER A 57 -3.44 -12.50 11.09
N PRO A 58 -4.48 -13.30 10.78
CA PRO A 58 -5.46 -12.95 9.75
C PRO A 58 -6.15 -11.59 9.97
N ALA A 59 -6.35 -11.19 11.22
CA ALA A 59 -6.92 -9.88 11.56
C ALA A 59 -5.96 -8.73 11.22
N LEU A 60 -4.66 -8.92 11.51
CA LEU A 60 -3.63 -7.94 11.17
C LEU A 60 -3.40 -7.88 9.65
N GLN A 61 -3.37 -9.01 8.94
CA GLN A 61 -3.33 -9.06 7.47
C GLN A 61 -4.51 -8.31 6.84
N HIS A 62 -5.73 -8.48 7.39
CA HIS A 62 -6.90 -7.73 6.95
C HIS A 62 -6.75 -6.22 7.20
N THR A 63 -6.18 -5.82 8.34
CA THR A 63 -5.92 -4.41 8.66
C THR A 63 -4.90 -3.81 7.68
N MET A 64 -3.83 -4.55 7.36
CA MET A 64 -2.87 -4.17 6.33
C MET A 64 -3.53 -3.99 4.96
N TYR A 65 -4.36 -4.95 4.53
CA TYR A 65 -5.13 -4.85 3.28
C TYR A 65 -6.08 -3.64 3.27
N THR A 66 -6.72 -3.33 4.40
CA THR A 66 -7.56 -2.13 4.53
C THR A 66 -6.75 -0.85 4.31
N ALA A 67 -5.53 -0.79 4.84
CA ALA A 67 -4.62 0.34 4.58
C ALA A 67 -4.23 0.44 3.09
N VAL A 68 -4.02 -0.69 2.41
CA VAL A 68 -3.78 -0.70 0.95
C VAL A 68 -5.00 -0.17 0.18
N CYS A 69 -6.22 -0.59 0.55
CA CYS A 69 -7.46 -0.04 -0.02
C CYS A 69 -7.58 1.47 0.18
N ARG A 70 -7.10 1.98 1.33
CA ARG A 70 -7.07 3.42 1.61
C ARG A 70 -6.13 4.16 0.65
N VAL A 71 -4.95 3.63 0.36
CA VAL A 71 -4.03 4.18 -0.65
C VAL A 71 -4.73 4.27 -2.02
N ALA A 72 -5.36 3.18 -2.47
CA ALA A 72 -6.11 3.17 -3.73
C ALA A 72 -7.20 4.26 -3.77
N THR A 73 -7.97 4.38 -2.70
CA THR A 73 -9.01 5.41 -2.60
C THR A 73 -8.44 6.81 -2.70
N LEU A 74 -7.32 7.10 -2.03
CA LEU A 74 -6.72 8.43 -2.00
C LEU A 74 -6.12 8.85 -3.35
N LEU A 75 -5.44 7.94 -4.04
CA LEU A 75 -4.92 8.18 -5.39
C LEU A 75 -6.05 8.52 -6.36
N GLN A 76 -7.14 7.74 -6.30
CA GLN A 76 -8.28 7.91 -7.20
C GLN A 76 -9.08 9.19 -6.93
N THR A 77 -9.12 9.69 -5.69
CA THR A 77 -10.04 10.77 -5.30
C THR A 77 -9.36 12.11 -5.03
N ARG A 78 -8.08 12.12 -4.66
CA ARG A 78 -7.41 13.33 -4.13
C ARG A 78 -6.03 13.59 -4.70
N TYR A 79 -5.26 12.56 -5.03
CA TYR A 79 -3.84 12.71 -5.35
C TYR A 79 -3.56 12.34 -6.80
N ALA A 80 -3.85 13.27 -7.72
CA ALA A 80 -3.68 13.06 -9.17
C ALA A 80 -2.24 13.22 -9.69
N ALA A 81 -1.33 13.78 -8.89
CA ALA A 81 0.04 14.02 -9.35
C ALA A 81 0.82 12.69 -9.52
N PRO A 82 1.56 12.49 -10.64
CA PRO A 82 2.23 11.22 -10.96
C PRO A 82 3.11 10.66 -9.84
N GLY A 83 3.82 11.53 -9.11
CA GLY A 83 4.67 11.11 -7.99
C GLY A 83 3.92 10.29 -6.93
N PHE A 84 2.69 10.67 -6.59
CA PHE A 84 1.87 9.91 -5.64
C PHE A 84 1.48 8.54 -6.20
N TRP A 85 1.17 8.47 -7.49
CA TRP A 85 0.81 7.22 -8.16
C TRP A 85 1.98 6.26 -8.27
N ILE A 86 3.20 6.75 -8.54
CA ILE A 86 4.43 5.94 -8.52
C ILE A 86 4.65 5.31 -7.14
N THR A 87 4.57 6.10 -6.07
CA THR A 87 4.76 5.59 -4.72
C THR A 87 3.63 4.65 -4.29
N GLY A 88 2.39 4.98 -4.64
CA GLY A 88 1.24 4.12 -4.40
C GLY A 88 1.30 2.79 -5.16
N MET A 89 1.83 2.79 -6.38
CA MET A 89 2.02 1.60 -7.19
C MET A 89 2.95 0.59 -6.50
N LYS A 90 4.03 1.06 -5.87
CA LYS A 90 4.92 0.19 -5.06
C LYS A 90 4.16 -0.52 -3.92
N VAL A 91 3.20 0.15 -3.29
CA VAL A 91 2.35 -0.47 -2.26
C VAL A 91 1.51 -1.59 -2.87
N PHE A 92 0.91 -1.37 -4.05
CA PHE A 92 0.10 -2.38 -4.72
C PHE A 92 0.93 -3.57 -5.20
N GLU A 93 2.12 -3.33 -5.73
CA GLU A 93 3.04 -4.39 -6.17
C GLU A 93 3.49 -5.27 -5.00
N GLU A 94 3.83 -4.69 -3.85
CA GLU A 94 4.14 -5.48 -2.65
C GLU A 94 2.92 -6.25 -2.16
N ALA A 95 1.72 -5.66 -2.20
CA ALA A 95 0.49 -6.36 -1.81
C ALA A 95 0.15 -7.54 -2.75
N ASP A 96 0.35 -7.43 -4.07
CA ASP A 96 0.02 -8.52 -5.02
C ASP A 96 0.87 -9.77 -4.81
N LYS A 97 2.12 -9.60 -4.35
CA LYS A 97 3.05 -10.70 -4.02
C LYS A 97 2.61 -11.49 -2.79
N LEU A 98 1.97 -10.82 -1.83
CA LEU A 98 1.70 -11.36 -0.49
C LEU A 98 0.25 -11.85 -0.33
N VAL A 99 -0.70 -11.15 -0.95
CA VAL A 99 -2.12 -11.46 -0.80
C VAL A 99 -2.48 -12.81 -1.41
N SER A 100 -3.01 -13.69 -0.56
CA SER A 100 -3.43 -15.04 -0.96
C SER A 100 -4.91 -15.13 -1.36
N LYS A 101 -5.77 -14.23 -0.86
CA LYS A 101 -7.22 -14.32 -1.12
C LYS A 101 -7.56 -13.87 -2.55
N PRO A 102 -8.32 -14.65 -3.33
CA PRO A 102 -8.59 -14.32 -4.73
C PRO A 102 -9.28 -12.96 -4.94
N PHE A 103 -10.23 -12.60 -4.07
CA PHE A 103 -10.93 -11.31 -4.15
C PHE A 103 -9.99 -10.13 -3.93
N GLU A 104 -9.16 -10.20 -2.88
CA GLU A 104 -8.18 -9.17 -2.56
C GLU A 104 -7.14 -9.06 -3.69
N LYS A 105 -6.64 -10.20 -4.20
CA LYS A 105 -5.67 -10.23 -5.31
C LYS A 105 -6.22 -9.60 -6.58
N ASN A 106 -7.46 -9.92 -6.95
CA ASN A 106 -8.11 -9.31 -8.11
C ASN A 106 -8.32 -7.80 -7.92
N HIS A 107 -8.63 -7.35 -6.71
CA HIS A 107 -8.70 -5.91 -6.42
C HIS A 107 -7.34 -5.23 -6.59
N ILE A 108 -6.26 -5.79 -6.03
CA ILE A 108 -4.91 -5.23 -6.16
C ILE A 108 -4.47 -5.15 -7.63
N LYS A 109 -4.70 -6.19 -8.43
CA LYS A 109 -4.38 -6.16 -9.88
C LYS A 109 -5.10 -5.04 -10.63
N ARG A 110 -6.36 -4.76 -10.28
CA ARG A 110 -7.10 -3.62 -10.85
C ARG A 110 -6.49 -2.29 -10.42
N CYS A 111 -6.05 -2.16 -9.17
CA CYS A 111 -5.34 -0.97 -8.69
C CYS A 111 -4.03 -0.75 -9.45
N ILE A 112 -3.25 -1.81 -9.69
CA ILE A 112 -2.01 -1.74 -10.48
C ILE A 112 -2.31 -1.28 -11.91
N SER A 113 -3.27 -1.92 -12.58
CA SER A 113 -3.64 -1.59 -13.96
C SER A 113 -4.07 -0.12 -14.09
N ARG A 114 -4.86 0.37 -13.14
CA ARG A 114 -5.31 1.76 -13.10
C ARG A 114 -4.16 2.74 -12.83
N ALA A 115 -3.22 2.39 -11.96
CA ALA A 115 -2.05 3.22 -11.71
C ALA A 115 -1.17 3.33 -12.96
N GLN A 116 -0.95 2.23 -13.66
CA GLN A 116 -0.21 2.21 -14.93
C GLN A 116 -0.90 3.06 -16.01
N GLU A 117 -2.22 2.96 -16.15
CA GLU A 117 -2.99 3.78 -17.07
C GLU A 117 -2.83 5.28 -16.76
N HIS A 118 -3.00 5.67 -15.49
CA HIS A 118 -2.87 7.08 -15.07
C HIS A 118 -1.46 7.64 -15.34
N LEU A 119 -0.43 6.85 -15.07
CA LEU A 119 0.97 7.22 -15.33
C LEU A 119 1.26 7.35 -16.82
N LYS A 120 0.74 6.44 -17.65
CA LYS A 120 0.89 6.51 -19.11
C LYS A 120 0.19 7.73 -19.70
N GLN A 121 -1.05 8.02 -19.28
CA GLN A 121 -1.80 9.20 -19.75
C GLN A 121 -1.08 10.51 -19.41
N THR A 122 -0.35 10.55 -18.30
CA THR A 122 0.40 11.75 -17.92
C THR A 122 1.67 11.91 -18.75
N ASP A 123 2.36 10.81 -19.09
CA ASP A 123 3.55 10.81 -19.96
C ASP A 123 3.19 11.21 -21.41
N ASP A 124 2.09 10.66 -21.94
CA ASP A 124 1.60 10.96 -23.29
C ASP A 124 1.11 12.42 -23.44
N GLY A 125 0.72 13.09 -22.34
CA GLY A 125 0.21 14.47 -22.31
C GLY A 125 1.29 15.55 -22.39
N GLU A 126 2.54 15.24 -22.06
CA GLU A 126 3.64 16.22 -22.02
C GLU A 126 4.46 16.27 -23.34
N GLY A 127 4.14 15.37 -24.29
CA GLY A 127 4.80 15.29 -25.62
C GLY A 127 4.00 15.86 -26.81
N ALA A 128 2.75 16.27 -26.63
CA ALA A 128 1.89 16.71 -27.73
C ALA A 128 1.79 18.24 -27.88
N SER A 129 2.92 18.94 -27.99
CA SER A 129 2.95 20.34 -28.45
C SER A 129 4.26 20.71 -29.15
N VAL A 130 4.59 20.02 -30.24
CA VAL A 130 5.54 20.55 -31.24
C VAL A 130 5.08 20.13 -32.64
N HIS A 131 4.04 20.78 -33.16
CA HIS A 131 3.93 20.99 -34.61
C HIS A 131 2.95 22.11 -34.94
N SER A 132 3.48 23.32 -35.09
CA SER A 132 2.97 24.25 -36.09
C SER A 132 4.06 25.27 -36.45
N GLN A 133 4.96 24.87 -37.33
CA GLN A 133 5.62 25.81 -38.22
C GLN A 133 4.98 25.63 -39.60
N GLN A 134 3.95 26.43 -39.85
CA GLN A 134 3.42 26.59 -41.19
C GLN A 134 4.28 27.62 -41.93
N ASN A 135 4.90 27.11 -42.98
CA ASN A 135 5.69 27.80 -43.98
C ASN A 135 4.74 28.54 -44.93
N THR A 136 4.87 29.87 -45.04
CA THR A 136 4.50 30.68 -46.22
C THR A 136 5.34 31.95 -46.24
#